data_AF-A0AAJ2JVL1-F1
#
_entry.id   AF-A0AAJ2JVL1-F1
#
_cell.length_a   1.000
_cell.length_b   1.000
_cell.length_c   1.000
_cell.angle_alpha   90.00
_cell.angle_beta   90.00
_cell.angle_gamma   90.00
#
_symmetry.space_group_name_H-M   'P 1'
#
loop_
_entity.id
_entity.type
_entity.pdbx_description
1 polymer ?
#
loop_
_entity_poly.entity_id
_entity_poly.type
_entity_poly.pdbx_seq_one_letter_code
_entity_poly.pdbx_strand_id
1 'polypeptide(L)'
;MDKDRDLKKLFNDPRIPNADLTGKVMRILHAEPQKKERFFVKNKVSLTVIVGLMLMASTGYAAVQYNSLSNKDGEVVYETKSAKEMGPAETKDVQEHFKAFHELKEKMLKSGEAGLFYLVANNPDHQTNLGTKAMPFQNLSQLREKITDKSIKIPDSVNGNYKFKEADVLFRNAQEVNPPSPEEQKAMAEKLRKQAEESNQGYAMMPVEMTNQFFILNATYQNGEDKIGVNVTNLSGKGMNAGLYIDEKVEFKQEKVQVKGVEMLYTDWGRSKWHELKWVYESPDKKVKYVYTIDGDINKVSKEALMKIAESYLE
;
A
#
# COMPACT_ATOMS: atom_id res chain seq x y z
N MET A 1 31.99 12.61 45.35
CA MET A 1 30.87 12.68 46.31
C MET A 1 29.59 12.66 45.50
N ASP A 2 29.20 11.49 45.00
CA ASP A 2 28.37 10.46 45.66
C ASP A 2 26.86 10.80 45.52
N LYS A 3 26.34 10.71 44.29
CA LYS A 3 24.90 10.74 43.95
C LYS A 3 24.27 9.32 43.93
N ASP A 4 25.06 8.29 44.22
CA ASP A 4 24.63 6.89 44.17
C ASP A 4 23.95 6.40 45.46
N ARG A 5 23.85 7.25 46.48
CA ARG A 5 23.22 6.88 47.77
C ARG A 5 21.70 6.92 47.79
N ASP A 6 21.03 7.48 46.78
CA ASP A 6 19.56 7.63 46.81
C ASP A 6 18.78 6.51 46.09
N LEU A 7 19.43 5.71 45.23
CA LEU A 7 18.76 4.58 44.57
C LEU A 7 18.57 3.38 45.51
N LYS A 8 19.46 3.17 46.49
CA LYS A 8 19.35 2.05 47.45
C LYS A 8 18.17 2.18 48.41
N LYS A 9 17.58 3.36 48.59
CA LYS A 9 16.39 3.55 49.43
C LYS A 9 15.11 3.05 48.77
N LEU A 10 15.05 3.01 47.43
CA LEU A 10 13.88 2.51 46.68
C LEU A 10 13.72 0.98 46.78
N PHE A 11 14.82 0.25 46.99
CA PHE A 11 14.81 -1.21 47.10
C PHE A 11 14.50 -1.74 48.51
N ASN A 12 14.36 -0.85 49.51
CA ASN A 12 13.99 -1.20 50.88
C ASN A 12 12.57 -0.73 51.25
N ASP A 13 11.71 -0.39 50.27
CA ASP A 13 10.29 -0.14 50.55
C ASP A 13 9.59 -1.49 50.82
N PRO A 14 9.06 -1.73 52.04
CA PRO A 14 8.36 -2.97 52.38
C PRO A 14 7.06 -3.21 51.59
N ARG A 15 6.67 -2.30 50.70
CA ARG A 15 5.53 -2.44 49.78
C ARG A 15 5.89 -3.07 48.42
N ILE A 16 7.16 -3.37 48.14
CA ILE A 16 7.57 -4.07 46.91
C ILE A 16 7.84 -5.54 47.25
N PRO A 17 7.04 -6.50 46.73
CA PRO A 17 7.27 -7.90 47.01
C PRO A 17 8.57 -8.38 46.34
N ASN A 18 9.42 -9.05 47.14
CA ASN A 18 10.66 -9.68 46.70
C ASN A 18 10.32 -10.85 45.76
N ALA A 19 10.26 -10.59 44.45
CA ALA A 19 10.14 -11.63 43.44
C ALA A 19 11.54 -12.01 42.96
N ASP A 20 12.00 -13.21 43.32
CA ASP A 20 13.22 -13.79 42.74
C ASP A 20 12.97 -14.16 41.27
N LEU A 21 13.45 -13.30 40.37
CA LEU A 21 13.32 -13.47 38.92
C LEU A 21 14.57 -14.12 38.29
N THR A 22 15.58 -14.46 39.10
CA THR A 22 16.88 -14.97 38.64
C THR A 22 16.72 -16.29 37.87
N GLY A 23 15.83 -17.18 38.34
CA GLY A 23 15.53 -18.44 37.66
C GLY A 23 14.73 -18.30 36.36
N LYS A 24 13.99 -17.19 36.19
CA LYS A 24 13.15 -16.94 35.00
C LYS A 24 13.95 -16.33 33.86
N VAL A 25 14.95 -15.50 34.19
CA VAL A 25 15.86 -14.88 33.22
C VAL A 25 16.86 -15.90 32.65
N MET A 26 17.39 -16.82 33.46
CA MET A 26 18.35 -17.83 32.99
C MET A 26 17.74 -18.88 32.04
N ARG A 27 16.41 -19.14 32.12
CA ARG A 27 15.72 -20.00 31.14
C ARG A 27 15.57 -19.36 29.76
N ILE A 28 15.51 -18.03 29.71
CA ILE A 28 15.36 -17.29 28.44
C ILE A 28 16.72 -17.22 27.72
N LEU A 29 17.83 -17.21 28.47
CA LEU A 29 19.18 -17.10 27.91
C LEU A 29 19.79 -18.44 27.43
N HIS A 30 19.23 -19.60 27.82
CA HIS A 30 19.77 -20.93 27.48
C HIS A 30 18.89 -21.79 26.56
N ALA A 31 17.84 -21.25 25.96
CA ALA A 31 17.04 -21.99 24.98
C ALA A 31 17.69 -21.94 23.58
N GLU A 32 18.49 -22.95 23.24
CA GLU A 32 19.00 -23.18 21.89
C GLU A 32 17.89 -23.62 20.89
N PRO A 33 18.06 -23.36 19.58
CA PRO A 33 16.97 -23.32 18.60
C PRO A 33 16.60 -24.71 18.07
N GLN A 34 15.33 -25.11 18.24
CA GLN A 34 14.78 -26.28 17.55
C GLN A 34 14.27 -25.96 16.14
N LYS A 35 14.41 -26.97 15.27
CA LYS A 35 14.39 -26.95 13.81
C LYS A 35 13.10 -26.36 13.20
N LYS A 36 13.30 -25.71 12.04
CA LYS A 36 12.29 -25.11 11.15
C LYS A 36 11.27 -26.15 10.68
N GLU A 37 10.01 -25.98 11.08
CA GLU A 37 8.85 -26.41 10.31
C GLU A 37 8.27 -25.18 9.60
N ARG A 38 8.05 -25.31 8.28
CA ARG A 38 7.49 -24.27 7.41
C ARG A 38 6.04 -24.00 7.81
N PHE A 39 5.80 -22.91 8.52
CA PHE A 39 4.44 -22.41 8.77
C PHE A 39 3.93 -21.64 7.55
N PHE A 40 2.88 -22.17 6.93
CA PHE A 40 2.02 -21.42 6.01
C PHE A 40 1.34 -20.29 6.80
N VAL A 41 1.76 -19.05 6.60
CA VAL A 41 1.13 -17.90 7.27
C VAL A 41 -0.11 -17.48 6.47
N LYS A 42 -1.30 -17.94 6.89
CA LYS A 42 -2.55 -17.23 6.58
C LYS A 42 -2.56 -15.95 7.41
N ASN A 43 -2.24 -14.82 6.79
CA ASN A 43 -2.28 -13.51 7.43
C ASN A 43 -3.73 -13.15 7.85
N LYS A 44 -4.09 -13.46 9.09
CA LYS A 44 -5.14 -12.78 9.84
C LYS A 44 -4.48 -11.98 10.95
N VAL A 45 -3.99 -10.79 10.62
CA VAL A 45 -3.51 -9.83 11.63
C VAL A 45 -4.72 -9.03 12.09
N SER A 46 -5.38 -9.51 13.15
CA SER A 46 -6.27 -8.69 13.97
C SER A 46 -5.37 -7.82 14.85
N LEU A 47 -5.11 -6.58 14.41
CA LEU A 47 -4.23 -5.66 15.13
C LEU A 47 -5.03 -4.99 16.25
N THR A 48 -4.84 -5.45 17.49
CA THR A 48 -5.33 -4.76 18.69
C THR A 48 -4.50 -3.49 18.88
N VAL A 49 -5.15 -2.33 18.83
CA VAL A 49 -4.55 -0.99 18.99
C VAL A 49 -4.04 -0.82 20.41
N ILE A 50 -2.72 -0.62 20.58
CA ILE A 50 -2.15 -0.05 21.80
C ILE A 50 -1.88 1.42 21.55
N VAL A 51 -2.62 2.26 22.26
CA VAL A 51 -2.40 3.70 22.38
C VAL A 51 -1.06 3.93 23.08
N GLY A 52 -0.12 4.61 22.42
CA GLY A 52 1.17 4.99 23.00
C GLY A 52 1.53 6.43 22.63
N LEU A 53 1.25 7.36 23.54
CA LEU A 53 1.82 8.71 23.56
C LEU A 53 3.36 8.63 23.56
N MET A 54 4.02 8.98 22.47
CA MET A 54 5.46 9.23 22.47
C MET A 54 5.74 10.74 22.61
N LEU A 55 6.04 11.15 23.84
CA LEU A 55 6.89 12.31 24.09
C LEU A 55 8.32 11.91 23.72
N MET A 56 8.92 12.51 22.69
CA MET A 56 10.35 12.32 22.39
C MET A 56 11.14 13.60 22.64
N ALA A 57 12.05 13.46 23.61
CA ALA A 57 13.14 14.36 23.89
C ALA A 57 14.04 14.52 22.66
N SER A 58 14.44 15.76 22.41
CA SER A 58 15.29 16.19 21.30
C SER A 58 16.69 15.58 21.38
N THR A 59 17.02 14.68 20.46
CA THR A 59 18.41 14.40 20.06
C THR A 59 18.54 14.70 18.57
N GLY A 60 19.57 15.47 18.21
CA GLY A 60 19.73 16.21 16.95
C GLY A 60 20.02 15.38 15.69
N TYR A 61 19.12 14.47 15.33
CA TYR A 61 18.85 14.10 13.95
C TYR A 61 17.38 14.48 13.69
N ALA A 62 17.08 15.09 12.55
CA ALA A 62 15.68 15.39 12.21
C ALA A 62 14.89 14.09 12.26
N ALA A 63 14.08 13.90 13.31
CA ALA A 63 13.26 12.72 13.46
C ALA A 63 12.31 12.70 12.26
N VAL A 64 12.45 11.71 11.38
CA VAL A 64 11.53 11.50 10.27
C VAL A 64 10.15 11.30 10.88
N GLN A 65 9.26 12.27 10.69
CA GLN A 65 7.90 12.22 11.23
C GLN A 65 7.02 11.42 10.26
N TYR A 66 6.91 10.13 10.55
CA TYR A 66 5.89 9.28 9.97
C TYR A 66 4.52 9.68 10.53
N ASN A 67 3.53 9.83 9.66
CA ASN A 67 2.21 10.35 9.98
C ASN A 67 1.12 9.36 9.57
N SER A 68 -0.02 9.45 10.24
CA SER A 68 -1.21 8.65 9.97
C SER A 68 -2.44 9.52 9.76
N LEU A 69 -3.45 9.00 9.07
CA LEU A 69 -4.77 9.60 8.96
C LEU A 69 -5.77 8.73 9.74
N SER A 70 -6.66 9.38 10.47
CA SER A 70 -7.73 8.72 11.21
C SER A 70 -9.12 9.09 10.69
N ASN A 71 -10.08 8.18 10.81
CA ASN A 71 -11.49 8.48 10.54
C ASN A 71 -12.15 9.21 11.73
N LYS A 72 -13.44 9.53 11.59
CA LYS A 72 -14.22 10.23 12.63
C LYS A 72 -14.36 9.45 13.94
N ASP A 73 -14.18 8.14 13.90
CA ASP A 73 -14.21 7.26 15.08
C ASP A 73 -12.83 7.19 15.78
N GLY A 74 -11.82 7.87 15.24
CA GLY A 74 -10.43 7.84 15.73
C GLY A 74 -9.62 6.64 15.24
N GLU A 75 -10.19 5.78 14.38
CA GLU A 75 -9.50 4.60 13.83
C GLU A 75 -8.48 5.05 12.78
N VAL A 76 -7.25 4.54 12.85
CA VAL A 76 -6.22 4.80 11.83
C VAL A 76 -6.63 4.13 10.52
N VAL A 77 -6.85 4.94 9.49
CA VAL A 77 -7.30 4.49 8.17
C VAL A 77 -6.20 4.49 7.11
N TYR A 78 -5.11 5.22 7.35
CA TYR A 78 -3.89 5.24 6.53
C TYR A 78 -2.68 5.54 7.41
N GLU A 79 -1.52 4.93 7.12
CA GLU A 79 -0.30 5.14 7.89
C GLU A 79 0.94 5.13 7.00
N THR A 80 1.88 6.06 7.24
CA THR A 80 3.24 5.96 6.70
C THR A 80 4.16 5.28 7.71
N LYS A 81 5.02 4.38 7.23
CA LYS A 81 5.93 3.57 8.07
C LYS A 81 7.33 3.52 7.51
N SER A 82 8.30 3.16 8.35
CA SER A 82 9.65 2.87 7.85
C SER A 82 9.66 1.58 7.06
N ALA A 83 10.32 1.56 5.90
CA ALA A 83 10.53 0.32 5.13
C ALA A 83 11.25 -0.79 5.92
N LYS A 84 11.92 -0.46 7.03
CA LYS A 84 12.49 -1.47 7.95
C LYS A 84 11.43 -2.35 8.60
N GLU A 85 10.18 -1.90 8.65
CA GLU A 85 9.04 -2.66 9.18
C GLU A 85 8.43 -3.62 8.15
N MET A 86 8.88 -3.59 6.88
CA MET A 86 8.34 -4.42 5.79
C MET A 86 8.73 -5.91 5.91
N GLY A 87 9.55 -6.27 6.91
CA GLY A 87 10.09 -7.62 7.07
C GLY A 87 11.41 -7.80 6.31
N PRO A 88 11.93 -9.04 6.24
CA PRO A 88 13.17 -9.30 5.52
C PRO A 88 13.01 -9.01 4.02
N ALA A 89 14.06 -8.49 3.40
CA ALA A 89 14.08 -8.28 1.96
C ALA A 89 13.89 -9.61 1.21
N GLU A 90 13.16 -9.55 0.09
CA GLU A 90 12.99 -10.69 -0.81
C GLU A 90 14.35 -11.23 -1.30
N THR A 91 14.43 -12.54 -1.47
CA THR A 91 15.65 -13.18 -2.01
C THR A 91 15.87 -12.77 -3.47
N LYS A 92 17.12 -12.89 -3.94
CA LYS A 92 17.47 -12.56 -5.33
C LYS A 92 16.62 -13.35 -6.34
N ASP A 93 16.39 -14.63 -6.07
CA ASP A 93 15.60 -15.51 -6.94
C ASP A 93 14.14 -15.03 -7.06
N VAL A 94 13.54 -14.61 -5.95
CA VAL A 94 12.18 -14.04 -5.93
C VAL A 94 12.13 -12.74 -6.73
N GLN A 95 13.12 -11.86 -6.55
CA GLN A 95 13.21 -10.60 -7.30
C GLN A 95 13.34 -10.84 -8.81
N GLU A 96 14.21 -11.77 -9.22
CA GLU A 96 14.40 -12.13 -10.62
C GLU A 96 13.15 -12.79 -11.22
N HIS A 97 12.48 -13.65 -10.46
CA HIS A 97 11.21 -14.26 -10.85
C HIS A 97 10.13 -13.19 -11.10
N PHE A 98 9.93 -12.27 -10.16
CA PHE A 98 8.95 -11.19 -10.33
C PHE A 98 9.29 -10.24 -11.49
N LYS A 99 10.57 -9.98 -11.73
CA LYS A 99 11.02 -9.22 -12.89
C LYS A 99 10.65 -9.95 -14.20
N ALA A 100 10.98 -11.24 -14.32
CA ALA A 100 10.64 -12.04 -15.49
C ALA A 100 9.13 -12.14 -15.71
N PHE A 101 8.36 -12.31 -14.64
CA PHE A 101 6.90 -12.27 -14.67
C PHE A 101 6.38 -10.92 -15.19
N HIS A 102 6.91 -9.80 -14.68
CA HIS A 102 6.47 -8.47 -15.11
C HIS A 102 6.74 -8.25 -16.60
N GLU A 103 7.92 -8.60 -17.09
CA GLU A 103 8.27 -8.50 -18.51
C GLU A 103 7.35 -9.37 -19.39
N LEU A 104 7.08 -10.61 -18.96
CA LEU A 104 6.16 -11.50 -19.66
C LEU A 104 4.72 -10.96 -19.68
N LYS A 105 4.22 -10.50 -18.52
CA LYS A 105 2.90 -9.90 -18.39
C LYS A 105 2.73 -8.72 -19.35
N GLU A 106 3.71 -7.82 -19.40
CA GLU A 106 3.65 -6.65 -20.27
C GLU A 106 3.69 -7.00 -21.76
N LYS A 107 4.44 -8.05 -22.13
CA LYS A 107 4.51 -8.56 -23.50
C LYS A 107 3.22 -9.25 -23.94
N MET A 108 2.60 -10.03 -23.06
CA MET A 108 1.52 -10.95 -23.43
C MET A 108 0.12 -10.37 -23.28
N LEU A 109 -0.10 -9.51 -22.28
CA LEU A 109 -1.42 -8.92 -22.07
C LEU A 109 -1.63 -7.68 -22.93
N LYS A 110 -2.81 -7.58 -23.52
CA LYS A 110 -3.32 -6.32 -24.07
C LYS A 110 -3.93 -5.48 -22.94
N SER A 111 -4.13 -4.20 -23.21
CA SER A 111 -4.77 -3.29 -22.26
C SER A 111 -6.15 -3.80 -21.84
N GLY A 112 -6.42 -3.80 -20.53
CA GLY A 112 -7.67 -4.29 -19.97
C GLY A 112 -7.81 -5.82 -19.95
N GLU A 113 -6.75 -6.59 -20.18
CA GLU A 113 -6.75 -8.05 -20.02
C GLU A 113 -6.09 -8.46 -18.68
N ALA A 114 -6.44 -9.66 -18.23
CA ALA A 114 -5.76 -10.37 -17.15
C ALA A 114 -5.42 -11.80 -17.55
N GLY A 115 -4.39 -12.34 -16.91
CA GLY A 115 -3.95 -13.71 -17.10
C GLY A 115 -3.32 -14.29 -15.85
N LEU A 116 -3.47 -15.61 -15.69
CA LEU A 116 -2.74 -16.39 -14.71
C LEU A 116 -1.55 -17.02 -15.40
N PHE A 117 -0.35 -16.75 -14.90
CA PHE A 117 0.91 -17.13 -15.50
C PHE A 117 1.61 -18.17 -14.64
N TYR A 118 2.23 -19.14 -15.30
CA TYR A 118 3.25 -20.00 -14.69
C TYR A 118 4.56 -19.78 -15.44
N LEU A 119 5.62 -19.42 -14.72
CA LEU A 119 6.96 -19.31 -15.27
C LEU A 119 7.82 -20.45 -14.74
N VAL A 120 8.61 -21.09 -15.61
CA VAL A 120 9.53 -22.16 -15.21
C VAL A 120 10.76 -21.58 -14.49
N ALA A 121 11.28 -20.45 -14.99
CA ALA A 121 12.47 -19.82 -14.44
C ALA A 121 12.24 -19.29 -13.02
N ASN A 122 13.20 -19.56 -12.13
CA ASN A 122 13.25 -19.05 -10.76
C ASN A 122 11.95 -19.30 -9.96
N ASN A 123 11.27 -20.42 -10.21
CA ASN A 123 9.99 -20.76 -9.58
C ASN A 123 10.06 -22.08 -8.78
N PRO A 124 10.89 -22.15 -7.71
CA PRO A 124 11.10 -23.38 -6.94
C PRO A 124 9.85 -23.87 -6.21
N ASP A 125 8.89 -22.97 -5.96
CA ASP A 125 7.64 -23.28 -5.26
C ASP A 125 6.47 -23.57 -6.21
N HIS A 126 6.73 -23.63 -7.53
CA HIS A 126 5.74 -23.90 -8.58
C HIS A 126 4.50 -23.00 -8.49
N GLN A 127 4.70 -21.73 -8.18
CA GLN A 127 3.64 -20.76 -8.01
C GLN A 127 3.17 -20.19 -9.34
N THR A 128 1.93 -19.71 -9.35
CA THR A 128 1.38 -18.92 -10.45
C THR A 128 1.28 -17.47 -10.05
N ASN A 129 1.48 -16.57 -11.00
CA ASN A 129 1.34 -15.13 -10.80
C ASN A 129 0.14 -14.61 -11.58
N LEU A 130 -0.73 -13.88 -10.90
CA LEU A 130 -1.86 -13.20 -11.52
C LEU A 130 -1.42 -11.83 -12.02
N GLY A 131 -1.60 -11.58 -13.30
CA GLY A 131 -1.24 -10.32 -13.94
C GLY A 131 -2.46 -9.64 -14.54
N THR A 132 -2.56 -8.33 -14.34
CA THR A 132 -3.55 -7.48 -14.99
C THR A 132 -2.82 -6.32 -15.68
N LYS A 133 -3.37 -5.85 -16.82
CA LYS A 133 -2.87 -4.66 -17.52
C LYS A 133 -3.91 -3.55 -17.51
N ALA A 134 -3.46 -2.33 -17.21
CA ALA A 134 -4.34 -1.17 -17.14
C ALA A 134 -5.02 -0.90 -18.50
N MET A 135 -6.24 -0.37 -18.42
CA MET A 135 -7.01 0.09 -19.57
C MET A 135 -6.85 1.61 -19.69
N PRO A 136 -6.30 2.13 -20.80
CA PRO A 136 -6.16 3.56 -21.00
C PRO A 136 -7.47 4.17 -21.51
N PHE A 137 -7.73 5.42 -21.13
CA PHE A 137 -8.88 6.22 -21.52
C PHE A 137 -8.42 7.63 -21.89
N GLN A 138 -8.60 8.00 -23.16
CA GLN A 138 -8.40 9.39 -23.61
C GLN A 138 -9.70 10.18 -23.66
N ASN A 139 -10.84 9.49 -23.60
CA ASN A 139 -12.17 10.09 -23.62
C ASN A 139 -12.80 9.98 -22.23
N LEU A 140 -13.09 11.14 -21.63
CA LEU A 140 -13.65 11.22 -20.29
C LEU A 140 -15.07 10.64 -20.18
N SER A 141 -15.89 10.79 -21.22
CA SER A 141 -17.24 10.20 -21.23
C SER A 141 -17.17 8.67 -21.18
N GLN A 142 -16.29 8.07 -21.99
CA GLN A 142 -16.06 6.61 -21.96
C GLN A 142 -15.56 6.13 -20.60
N LEU A 143 -14.66 6.88 -19.96
CA LEU A 143 -14.19 6.58 -18.61
C LEU A 143 -15.36 6.60 -17.60
N ARG A 144 -16.17 7.67 -17.60
CA ARG A 144 -17.32 7.83 -16.70
C ARG A 144 -18.44 6.81 -16.96
N GLU A 145 -18.58 6.32 -18.18
CA GLU A 145 -19.49 5.21 -18.52
C GLU A 145 -18.97 3.87 -17.96
N LYS A 146 -17.65 3.64 -18.03
CA LYS A 146 -17.02 2.40 -17.57
C LYS A 146 -16.92 2.32 -16.04
N ILE A 147 -16.65 3.43 -15.36
CA ILE A 147 -16.67 3.50 -13.89
C ILE A 147 -18.14 3.57 -13.43
N THR A 148 -18.68 2.39 -13.11
CA THR A 148 -20.08 2.25 -12.66
C THR A 148 -20.34 2.85 -11.28
N ASP A 149 -19.27 3.05 -10.51
CA ASP A 149 -19.29 3.62 -9.18
C ASP A 149 -19.50 5.14 -9.22
N LYS A 150 -20.71 5.58 -8.90
CA LYS A 150 -21.10 7.00 -8.92
C LYS A 150 -20.55 7.81 -7.75
N SER A 151 -19.94 7.18 -6.75
CA SER A 151 -19.28 7.89 -5.66
C SER A 151 -17.94 8.50 -6.09
N ILE A 152 -17.32 7.95 -7.15
CA ILE A 152 -16.08 8.49 -7.70
C ILE A 152 -16.37 9.67 -8.62
N LYS A 153 -15.87 10.83 -8.20
CA LYS A 153 -15.86 12.04 -9.03
C LYS A 153 -14.65 12.05 -9.95
N ILE A 154 -14.88 12.28 -11.23
CA ILE A 154 -13.83 12.49 -12.24
C ILE A 154 -14.24 13.74 -13.02
N PRO A 155 -13.85 14.96 -12.59
CA PRO A 155 -14.27 16.21 -13.22
C PRO A 155 -13.66 16.41 -14.62
N ASP A 156 -14.22 17.31 -15.43
CA ASP A 156 -13.67 17.68 -16.75
C ASP A 156 -12.40 18.53 -16.62
N SER A 157 -12.29 19.25 -15.50
CA SER A 157 -11.13 20.05 -15.16
C SER A 157 -10.93 20.12 -13.65
N VAL A 158 -9.69 20.25 -13.22
CA VAL A 158 -9.31 20.56 -11.83
C VAL A 158 -8.66 21.94 -11.76
N ASN A 159 -8.89 22.65 -10.66
CA ASN A 159 -8.43 24.04 -10.46
C ASN A 159 -8.83 25.02 -11.60
N GLY A 160 -9.86 24.71 -12.38
CA GLY A 160 -10.42 25.51 -13.48
C GLY A 160 -9.64 25.45 -14.80
N ASN A 161 -8.30 25.41 -14.77
CA ASN A 161 -7.46 25.47 -15.97
C ASN A 161 -6.82 24.14 -16.39
N TYR A 162 -6.71 23.15 -15.50
CA TYR A 162 -6.18 21.83 -15.85
C TYR A 162 -7.30 20.94 -16.36
N LYS A 163 -7.29 20.63 -17.65
CA LYS A 163 -8.33 19.81 -18.29
C LYS A 163 -7.94 18.35 -18.27
N PHE A 164 -8.94 17.47 -18.18
CA PHE A 164 -8.72 16.03 -18.32
C PHE A 164 -7.96 15.75 -19.63
N LYS A 165 -6.87 14.98 -19.52
CA LYS A 165 -6.04 14.58 -20.65
C LYS A 165 -6.22 13.09 -20.95
N GLU A 166 -6.02 12.26 -19.96
CA GLU A 166 -6.09 10.81 -20.05
C GLU A 166 -6.24 10.18 -18.67
N ALA A 167 -6.62 8.91 -18.64
CA ALA A 167 -6.55 8.09 -17.44
C ALA A 167 -6.16 6.65 -17.77
N ASP A 168 -5.54 5.99 -16.79
CA ASP A 168 -5.32 4.54 -16.78
C ASP A 168 -6.11 3.93 -15.63
N VAL A 169 -6.90 2.90 -15.93
CA VAL A 169 -7.68 2.20 -14.91
C VAL A 169 -7.24 0.74 -14.85
N LEU A 170 -6.83 0.32 -13.66
CA LEU A 170 -6.66 -1.07 -13.33
C LEU A 170 -7.96 -1.60 -12.74
N PHE A 171 -8.63 -2.50 -13.45
CA PHE A 171 -9.82 -3.20 -12.96
C PHE A 171 -9.42 -4.49 -12.25
N ARG A 172 -10.22 -4.88 -11.25
CA ARG A 172 -10.10 -6.20 -10.61
C ARG A 172 -10.51 -7.29 -11.59
N ASN A 173 -9.76 -8.39 -11.60
CA ASN A 173 -10.19 -9.59 -12.30
C ASN A 173 -11.04 -10.49 -11.40
N ALA A 174 -11.68 -11.49 -12.00
CA ALA A 174 -12.64 -12.36 -11.30
C ALA A 174 -11.99 -13.13 -10.13
N GLN A 175 -10.71 -13.50 -10.22
CA GLN A 175 -10.01 -14.21 -9.14
C GLN A 175 -9.61 -13.27 -7.98
N GLU A 176 -9.49 -11.96 -8.21
CA GLU A 176 -9.29 -11.00 -7.11
C GLU A 176 -10.58 -10.72 -6.35
N VAL A 177 -11.72 -10.75 -7.05
CA VAL A 177 -13.05 -10.53 -6.45
C VAL A 177 -13.56 -11.80 -5.77
N ASN A 178 -13.41 -12.94 -6.43
CA ASN A 178 -13.81 -14.27 -5.95
C ASN A 178 -12.60 -15.21 -6.08
N PRO A 179 -11.70 -15.21 -5.07
CA PRO A 179 -10.53 -16.08 -5.10
C PRO A 179 -10.90 -17.56 -5.19
N PRO A 180 -10.20 -18.34 -6.04
CA PRO A 180 -10.40 -19.78 -6.13
C PRO A 180 -10.10 -20.44 -4.79
N SER A 181 -10.68 -21.63 -4.56
CA SER A 181 -10.30 -22.44 -3.41
C SER A 181 -8.82 -22.86 -3.51
N PRO A 182 -8.15 -23.21 -2.39
CA PRO A 182 -6.79 -23.73 -2.43
C PRO A 182 -6.61 -24.94 -3.36
N GLU A 183 -7.63 -25.81 -3.44
CA GLU A 183 -7.65 -26.98 -4.34
C GLU A 183 -7.73 -26.56 -5.80
N GLU A 184 -8.61 -25.63 -6.14
CA GLU A 184 -8.73 -25.06 -7.49
C GLU A 184 -7.44 -24.35 -7.92
N GLN A 185 -6.85 -23.57 -7.01
CA GLN A 185 -5.60 -22.86 -7.25
C GLN A 185 -4.45 -23.84 -7.55
N LYS A 186 -4.35 -24.93 -6.77
CA LYS A 186 -3.35 -25.98 -6.99
C LYS A 186 -3.58 -26.71 -8.32
N ALA A 187 -4.84 -26.99 -8.68
CA ALA A 187 -5.18 -27.64 -9.94
C ALA A 187 -4.81 -26.77 -11.16
N MET A 188 -5.08 -25.45 -11.08
CA MET A 188 -4.68 -24.50 -12.13
C MET A 188 -3.16 -24.39 -12.25
N ALA A 189 -2.45 -24.29 -11.13
CA ALA A 189 -0.99 -24.23 -11.11
C ALA A 189 -0.37 -25.49 -11.74
N GLU A 190 -0.85 -26.68 -11.37
CA GLU A 190 -0.36 -27.94 -11.92
C GLU A 190 -0.65 -28.06 -13.43
N LYS A 191 -1.83 -27.61 -13.88
CA LYS A 191 -2.18 -27.58 -15.30
C LYS A 191 -1.23 -26.67 -16.09
N LEU A 192 -1.01 -25.45 -15.62
CA LEU A 192 -0.11 -24.49 -16.28
C LEU A 192 1.35 -24.97 -16.25
N ARG A 193 1.78 -25.59 -15.15
CA ARG A 193 3.11 -26.20 -15.05
C ARG A 193 3.33 -27.23 -16.15
N LYS A 194 2.42 -28.20 -16.29
CA LYS A 194 2.52 -29.24 -17.34
C LYS A 194 2.56 -28.62 -18.74
N GLN A 195 1.71 -27.63 -19.01
CA GLN A 195 1.72 -26.91 -20.29
C GLN A 195 3.04 -26.19 -20.56
N ALA A 196 3.65 -25.59 -19.54
CA ALA A 196 4.93 -24.90 -19.68
C ALA A 196 6.08 -25.88 -19.95
N GLU A 197 6.05 -27.05 -19.31
CA GLU A 197 7.03 -28.14 -19.49
C GLU A 197 6.89 -28.80 -20.87
N GLU A 198 5.66 -29.02 -21.34
CA GLU A 198 5.38 -29.64 -22.65
C GLU A 198 5.67 -28.71 -23.83
N SER A 199 5.50 -27.39 -23.65
CA SER A 199 5.62 -26.42 -24.74
C SER A 199 7.05 -25.96 -25.05
N ASN A 200 8.02 -26.23 -24.16
CA ASN A 200 9.39 -25.71 -24.22
C ASN A 200 9.49 -24.16 -24.33
N GLN A 201 8.43 -23.42 -24.04
CA GLN A 201 8.43 -21.95 -24.09
C GLN A 201 8.94 -21.31 -22.78
N GLY A 202 9.09 -22.10 -21.73
CA GLY A 202 9.51 -21.63 -20.40
C GLY A 202 8.39 -20.95 -19.60
N TYR A 203 7.17 -20.90 -20.12
CA TYR A 203 5.99 -20.40 -19.43
C TYR A 203 4.70 -21.02 -19.98
N ALA A 204 3.62 -20.86 -19.24
CA ALA A 204 2.25 -21.06 -19.71
C ALA A 204 1.35 -19.94 -19.15
N MET A 205 0.25 -19.65 -19.85
CA MET A 205 -0.75 -18.71 -19.35
C MET A 205 -2.17 -19.18 -19.66
N MET A 206 -3.12 -18.76 -18.84
CA MET A 206 -4.54 -18.83 -19.15
C MET A 206 -5.18 -17.45 -18.93
N PRO A 207 -6.15 -17.05 -19.78
CA PRO A 207 -6.87 -15.80 -19.59
C PRO A 207 -7.69 -15.84 -18.30
N VAL A 208 -7.84 -14.69 -17.65
CA VAL A 208 -8.69 -14.50 -16.49
C VAL A 208 -9.73 -13.44 -16.82
N GLU A 209 -10.99 -13.74 -16.50
CA GLU A 209 -12.10 -12.82 -16.75
C GLU A 209 -11.93 -11.52 -15.97
N MET A 210 -12.22 -10.40 -16.62
CA MET A 210 -12.15 -9.07 -16.05
C MET A 210 -13.50 -8.65 -15.48
N THR A 211 -13.48 -7.88 -14.40
CA THR A 211 -14.70 -7.28 -13.83
C THR A 211 -14.77 -5.78 -14.14
N ASN A 212 -15.91 -5.16 -13.84
CA ASN A 212 -16.05 -3.70 -13.91
C ASN A 212 -15.70 -2.99 -12.58
N GLN A 213 -15.17 -3.72 -11.58
CA GLN A 213 -14.76 -3.12 -10.32
C GLN A 213 -13.35 -2.54 -10.48
N PHE A 214 -13.22 -1.22 -10.47
CA PHE A 214 -11.90 -0.60 -10.53
C PHE A 214 -11.13 -0.83 -9.22
N PHE A 215 -9.83 -1.03 -9.32
CA PHE A 215 -8.90 -1.10 -8.20
C PHE A 215 -8.06 0.18 -8.11
N ILE A 216 -7.47 0.61 -9.22
CA ILE A 216 -6.67 1.84 -9.30
C ILE A 216 -7.17 2.66 -10.48
N LEU A 217 -7.38 3.94 -10.27
CA LEU A 217 -7.63 4.92 -11.32
C LEU A 217 -6.57 6.00 -11.22
N ASN A 218 -5.80 6.19 -12.29
CA ASN A 218 -4.85 7.28 -12.44
C ASN A 218 -5.36 8.23 -13.51
N ALA A 219 -5.79 9.43 -13.14
CA ALA A 219 -6.18 10.46 -14.09
C ALA A 219 -5.11 11.54 -14.16
N THR A 220 -4.80 12.00 -15.38
CA THR A 220 -3.90 13.14 -15.61
C THR A 220 -4.72 14.32 -16.11
N TYR A 221 -4.53 15.46 -15.45
CA TYR A 221 -5.06 16.76 -15.88
C TYR A 221 -3.90 17.65 -16.33
N GLN A 222 -4.09 18.36 -17.43
CA GLN A 222 -3.01 19.10 -18.09
C GLN A 222 -3.42 20.56 -18.36
N ASN A 223 -2.48 21.48 -18.14
CA ASN A 223 -2.56 22.87 -18.56
C ASN A 223 -1.21 23.28 -19.17
N GLY A 224 -1.13 23.38 -20.50
CA GLY A 224 0.15 23.58 -21.19
C GLY A 224 1.08 22.39 -20.94
N GLU A 225 2.28 22.64 -20.42
CA GLU A 225 3.24 21.60 -20.04
C GLU A 225 3.03 21.06 -18.61
N ASP A 226 2.28 21.79 -17.79
CA ASP A 226 2.08 21.45 -16.39
C ASP A 226 1.02 20.35 -16.26
N LYS A 227 1.25 19.40 -15.34
CA LYS A 227 0.39 18.23 -15.12
C LYS A 227 0.05 18.07 -13.65
N ILE A 228 -1.17 17.59 -13.40
CA ILE A 228 -1.64 17.13 -12.10
C ILE A 228 -2.08 15.68 -12.24
N GLY A 229 -1.55 14.83 -11.38
CA GLY A 229 -2.02 13.46 -11.18
C GLY A 229 -3.17 13.43 -10.16
N VAL A 230 -4.18 12.62 -10.43
CA VAL A 230 -5.20 12.22 -9.46
C VAL A 230 -5.30 10.71 -9.45
N ASN A 231 -4.82 10.09 -8.39
CA ASN A 231 -4.94 8.67 -8.14
C ASN A 231 -6.09 8.39 -7.18
N VAL A 232 -6.91 7.39 -7.52
CA VAL A 232 -7.91 6.81 -6.63
C VAL A 232 -7.65 5.32 -6.51
N THR A 233 -7.35 4.86 -5.29
CA THR A 233 -7.19 3.44 -4.98
C THR A 233 -8.39 2.94 -4.20
N ASN A 234 -9.04 1.90 -4.72
CA ASN A 234 -10.19 1.25 -4.12
C ASN A 234 -9.78 0.12 -3.16
N LEU A 235 -9.88 0.42 -1.87
CA LEU A 235 -9.58 -0.50 -0.77
C LEU A 235 -10.86 -1.10 -0.16
N SER A 236 -11.99 -0.99 -0.87
CA SER A 236 -13.24 -1.64 -0.46
C SER A 236 -13.07 -3.15 -0.50
N GLY A 237 -13.38 -3.83 0.60
CA GLY A 237 -13.22 -5.28 0.74
C GLY A 237 -12.51 -5.68 2.04
N LYS A 238 -12.50 -6.98 2.35
CA LYS A 238 -11.91 -7.49 3.59
C LYS A 238 -10.38 -7.48 3.53
N GLY A 239 -9.75 -6.93 4.56
CA GLY A 239 -8.30 -7.06 4.80
C GLY A 239 -7.39 -6.11 4.02
N MET A 240 -7.95 -5.08 3.37
CA MET A 240 -7.15 -4.07 2.68
C MET A 240 -6.85 -2.90 3.62
N ASN A 241 -5.61 -2.83 4.07
CA ASN A 241 -5.10 -1.69 4.84
C ASN A 241 -4.41 -0.71 3.90
N ALA A 242 -4.64 0.58 4.13
CA ALA A 242 -3.97 1.64 3.41
C ALA A 242 -2.67 2.01 4.14
N GLY A 243 -1.57 2.12 3.42
CA GLY A 243 -0.34 2.61 4.00
C GLY A 243 0.79 2.67 3.00
N LEU A 244 1.84 3.40 3.38
CA LEU A 244 3.05 3.55 2.58
C LEU A 244 4.26 3.30 3.44
N TYR A 245 5.11 2.38 3.00
CA TYR A 245 6.43 2.19 3.59
C TYR A 245 7.44 3.05 2.84
N ILE A 246 8.21 3.85 3.57
CA ILE A 246 9.20 4.77 3.01
C ILE A 246 10.58 4.33 3.45
N ASP A 247 11.50 4.18 2.50
CA ASP A 247 12.92 3.96 2.80
C ASP A 247 13.49 5.23 3.45
N GLU A 248 14.21 5.08 4.57
CA GLU A 248 14.80 6.21 5.31
C GLU A 248 15.81 7.03 4.50
N LYS A 249 16.28 6.52 3.36
CA LYS A 249 17.13 7.25 2.41
C LYS A 249 16.35 8.20 1.51
N VAL A 250 15.02 8.05 1.45
CA VAL A 250 14.15 8.95 0.70
C VAL A 250 13.98 10.22 1.52
N GLU A 251 14.35 11.35 0.91
CA GLU A 251 14.12 12.66 1.49
C GLU A 251 12.65 13.05 1.31
N PHE A 252 11.93 13.22 2.41
CA PHE A 252 10.56 13.70 2.40
C PHE A 252 10.23 14.56 3.62
N LYS A 253 9.22 15.42 3.48
CA LYS A 253 8.58 16.14 4.59
C LYS A 253 7.09 15.85 4.55
N GLN A 254 6.52 15.56 5.72
CA GLN A 254 5.09 15.30 5.87
C GLN A 254 4.47 16.22 6.90
N GLU A 255 3.25 16.67 6.61
CA GLU A 255 2.43 17.41 7.56
C GLU A 255 0.96 17.10 7.34
N LYS A 256 0.19 17.17 8.43
CA LYS A 256 -1.26 17.12 8.36
C LYS A 256 -1.82 18.48 8.00
N VAL A 257 -2.76 18.51 7.07
CA VAL A 257 -3.52 19.70 6.71
C VAL A 257 -5.01 19.40 6.79
N GLN A 258 -5.83 20.44 6.91
CA GLN A 258 -7.28 20.30 6.84
C GLN A 258 -7.83 21.02 5.61
N VAL A 259 -8.74 20.34 4.92
CA VAL A 259 -9.48 20.88 3.78
C VAL A 259 -10.95 20.56 4.00
N LYS A 260 -11.79 21.60 4.15
CA LYS A 260 -13.23 21.46 4.44
C LYS A 260 -13.56 20.48 5.58
N GLY A 261 -12.74 20.48 6.64
CA GLY A 261 -12.91 19.59 7.80
C GLY A 261 -12.49 18.13 7.57
N VAL A 262 -11.89 17.81 6.43
CA VAL A 262 -11.25 16.51 6.16
C VAL A 262 -9.76 16.63 6.42
N GLU A 263 -9.22 15.75 7.26
CA GLU A 263 -7.79 15.63 7.51
C GLU A 263 -7.10 14.99 6.29
N MET A 264 -6.01 15.60 5.84
CA MET A 264 -5.21 15.15 4.72
C MET A 264 -3.73 15.14 5.08
N LEU A 265 -2.97 14.30 4.39
CA LEU A 265 -1.52 14.21 4.53
C LEU A 265 -0.87 14.85 3.32
N TYR A 266 -0.19 15.97 3.53
CA TYR A 266 0.68 16.57 2.52
C TYR A 266 2.08 15.94 2.64
N THR A 267 2.65 15.52 1.51
CA THR A 267 4.03 15.03 1.43
C THR A 267 4.79 15.78 0.35
N ASP A 268 5.92 16.37 0.73
CA ASP A 268 6.92 16.93 -0.19
C ASP A 268 8.05 15.91 -0.37
N TRP A 269 8.23 15.41 -1.58
CA TRP A 269 9.27 14.45 -1.97
C TRP A 269 10.51 15.20 -2.48
N GLY A 270 11.21 15.87 -1.58
CA GLY A 270 12.20 16.92 -1.87
C GLY A 270 13.10 16.72 -3.09
N ARG A 271 13.73 15.54 -3.26
CA ARG A 271 14.63 15.28 -4.42
C ARG A 271 13.90 15.16 -5.75
N SER A 272 12.69 14.62 -5.75
CA SER A 272 11.90 14.43 -6.97
C SER A 272 11.25 15.73 -7.44
N LYS A 273 11.25 16.77 -6.58
CA LYS A 273 10.48 18.02 -6.79
C LYS A 273 9.00 17.74 -7.03
N TRP A 274 8.49 16.65 -6.49
CA TRP A 274 7.11 16.25 -6.54
C TRP A 274 6.49 16.39 -5.16
N HIS A 275 5.22 16.73 -5.11
CA HIS A 275 4.48 16.70 -3.86
C HIS A 275 3.12 16.05 -4.06
N GLU A 276 2.54 15.56 -2.97
CA GLU A 276 1.23 14.94 -2.98
C GLU A 276 0.39 15.39 -1.80
N LEU A 277 -0.93 15.38 -2.02
CA LEU A 277 -1.94 15.54 -0.99
C LEU A 277 -2.82 14.30 -0.99
N LYS A 278 -2.89 13.64 0.18
CA LYS A 278 -3.55 12.34 0.32
C LYS A 278 -4.65 12.39 1.37
N TRP A 279 -5.77 11.74 1.09
CA TRP A 279 -6.83 11.55 2.07
C TRP A 279 -7.56 10.23 1.86
N VAL A 280 -8.31 9.83 2.87
CA VAL A 280 -9.15 8.63 2.82
C VAL A 280 -10.60 9.05 2.83
N TYR A 281 -11.36 8.53 1.88
CA TYR A 281 -12.82 8.55 1.93
C TYR A 281 -13.31 7.20 2.43
N GLU A 282 -14.22 7.22 3.39
CA GLU A 282 -14.94 6.04 3.88
C GLU A 282 -16.44 6.34 3.87
N SER A 283 -17.24 5.45 3.27
CA SER A 283 -18.70 5.61 3.29
C SER A 283 -19.25 5.46 4.72
N PRO A 284 -20.43 6.05 5.03
CA PRO A 284 -21.03 5.93 6.35
C PRO A 284 -21.26 4.48 6.81
N ASP A 285 -21.50 3.56 5.88
CA ASP A 285 -21.69 2.14 6.16
C ASP A 285 -20.38 1.32 6.15
N LYS A 286 -19.23 1.98 6.04
CA LYS A 286 -17.87 1.44 5.97
C LYS A 286 -17.66 0.36 4.89
N LYS A 287 -18.57 0.26 3.90
CA LYS A 287 -18.44 -0.70 2.80
C LYS A 287 -17.50 -0.21 1.72
N VAL A 288 -17.40 1.10 1.57
CA VAL A 288 -16.60 1.76 0.55
C VAL A 288 -15.45 2.49 1.22
N LYS A 289 -14.23 2.25 0.71
CA LYS A 289 -13.02 2.93 1.15
C LYS A 289 -12.13 3.26 -0.05
N TYR A 290 -11.85 4.56 -0.22
CA TYR A 290 -10.91 5.05 -1.24
C TYR A 290 -9.76 5.80 -0.60
N VAL A 291 -8.57 5.61 -1.16
CA VAL A 291 -7.44 6.52 -0.93
C VAL A 291 -7.33 7.40 -2.16
N TYR A 292 -7.44 8.70 -1.94
CA TYR A 292 -7.19 9.69 -2.97
C TYR A 292 -5.80 10.27 -2.80
N THR A 293 -5.10 10.45 -3.90
CA THR A 293 -3.83 11.18 -3.96
C THR A 293 -3.91 12.18 -5.10
N ILE A 294 -3.65 13.45 -4.83
CA ILE A 294 -3.44 14.46 -5.87
C ILE A 294 -1.97 14.84 -5.83
N ASP A 295 -1.33 14.86 -6.98
CA ASP A 295 0.12 15.05 -7.05
C ASP A 295 0.53 15.96 -8.22
N GLY A 296 1.70 16.59 -8.09
CA GLY A 296 2.19 17.58 -9.05
C GLY A 296 3.64 18.00 -8.81
N ASP A 297 4.21 18.70 -9.79
CA ASP A 297 5.54 19.30 -9.68
C ASP A 297 5.46 20.53 -8.76
N ILE A 298 6.26 20.54 -7.69
CA ILE A 298 6.28 21.60 -6.68
C ILE A 298 6.63 22.99 -7.23
N ASN A 299 7.33 23.05 -8.37
CA ASN A 299 7.70 24.30 -9.02
C ASN A 299 6.57 24.86 -9.90
N LYS A 300 5.54 24.05 -10.17
CA LYS A 300 4.43 24.37 -11.09
C LYS A 300 3.09 24.43 -10.38
N VAL A 301 2.89 23.58 -9.39
CA VAL A 301 1.66 23.45 -8.62
C VAL A 301 2.00 23.75 -7.16
N SER A 302 1.30 24.71 -6.55
CA SER A 302 1.51 25.01 -5.12
C SER A 302 0.72 24.04 -4.23
N LYS A 303 1.11 23.95 -2.95
CA LYS A 303 0.37 23.19 -1.94
C LYS A 303 -1.08 23.65 -1.85
N GLU A 304 -1.31 24.97 -1.87
CA GLU A 304 -2.66 25.57 -1.83
C GLU A 304 -3.46 25.20 -3.08
N ALA A 305 -2.82 25.08 -4.24
CA ALA A 305 -3.47 24.60 -5.44
C ALA A 305 -3.92 23.13 -5.29
N LEU A 306 -3.07 22.25 -4.73
CA LEU A 306 -3.46 20.86 -4.42
C LEU A 306 -4.66 20.82 -3.45
N MET A 307 -4.63 21.64 -2.38
CA MET A 307 -5.72 21.73 -1.42
C MET A 307 -7.02 22.19 -2.08
N LYS A 308 -6.97 23.22 -2.93
CA LYS A 308 -8.12 23.71 -3.69
C LYS A 308 -8.67 22.68 -4.68
N ILE A 309 -7.80 21.84 -5.26
CA ILE A 309 -8.26 20.73 -6.09
C ILE A 309 -8.99 19.71 -5.23
N ALA A 310 -8.43 19.33 -4.08
CA ALA A 310 -9.06 18.38 -3.16
C ALA A 310 -10.46 18.85 -2.73
N GLU A 311 -10.67 20.15 -2.51
CA GLU A 311 -11.99 20.72 -2.21
C GLU A 311 -13.07 20.33 -3.22
N SER A 312 -12.74 20.20 -4.50
CA SER A 312 -13.70 19.83 -5.56
C SER A 312 -14.11 18.35 -5.52
N TYR A 313 -13.30 17.51 -4.89
CA TYR A 313 -13.60 16.09 -4.66
C TYR A 313 -14.39 15.85 -3.37
N LEU A 314 -14.45 16.85 -2.48
CA LEU A 314 -15.16 16.78 -1.20
C LEU A 314 -16.58 17.36 -1.21
N GLU A 315 -16.93 18.13 -2.25
CA GLU A 315 -18.31 18.63 -2.47
C GLU A 315 -19.27 17.50 -2.88
#